data_AF-A0A060CA32-F1
#
_entry.id   AF-A0A060CA32-F1
#
_cell.length_a   1.000
_cell.length_b   1.000
_cell.length_c   1.000
_cell.angle_alpha   90.00
_cell.angle_beta   90.00
_cell.angle_gamma   90.00
#
_symmetry.space_group_name_H-M   'P 1'
#
loop_
_entity.id
_entity.type
_entity.pdbx_description
1 polymer ?
#
loop_
_entity_poly.entity_id
_entity_poly.type
_entity_poly.pdbx_seq_one_letter_code
_entity_poly.pdbx_strand_id
1 'polypeptide(L)' 'SLFITNDSGPMHIAAAYKVKTIAIFGPTKFTETNQWNNPNGVIVTKDLDCAPV' A
#
# COMPACT_ATOMS: atom_id res chain seq x y z
N SER A 1 16.30 -5.50 -4.64
CA SER A 1 15.92 -4.61 -3.53
C SER A 1 14.41 -4.69 -3.32
N LEU A 2 13.93 -4.35 -2.12
CA LEU A 2 12.52 -4.41 -1.72
C LEU A 2 12.24 -3.23 -0.79
N PHE A 3 11.12 -2.53 -0.98
CA PHE A 3 10.67 -1.46 -0.10
C PHE A 3 9.41 -1.92 0.67
N ILE A 4 9.38 -1.71 1.98
CA ILE A 4 8.25 -2.09 2.84
C ILE A 4 7.79 -0.82 3.54
N THR A 5 6.49 -0.53 3.47
CA THR A 5 5.93 0.71 3.98
C THR A 5 4.47 0.51 4.42
N ASN A 6 3.95 1.44 5.20
CA ASN A 6 2.52 1.60 5.45
C ASN A 6 1.91 2.57 4.42
N ASP A 7 0.61 2.86 4.55
CA ASP A 7 -0.02 3.96 3.81
C ASP A 7 0.59 5.31 4.22
N SER A 8 1.56 5.78 3.43
CA SER A 8 2.31 7.01 3.68
C SER A 8 2.88 7.59 2.38
N GLY A 9 3.28 8.86 2.40
CA GLY A 9 3.86 9.56 1.24
C GLY A 9 4.94 8.76 0.48
N PRO A 10 5.96 8.17 1.16
CA PRO A 10 6.99 7.35 0.52
C PRO A 10 6.46 6.17 -0.30
N MET A 11 5.31 5.60 0.04
CA MET A 11 4.65 4.56 -0.77
C MET A 11 4.37 5.07 -2.18
N HIS A 12 3.80 6.28 -2.31
CA HIS A 12 3.47 6.87 -3.61
C HIS A 12 4.71 7.21 -4.41
N ILE A 13 5.78 7.68 -3.74
CA ILE A 13 7.07 7.93 -4.39
C ILE A 13 7.62 6.61 -4.95
N ALA A 14 7.63 5.55 -4.14
CA ALA A 14 8.07 4.22 -4.59
C ALA A 14 7.23 3.68 -5.76
N ALA A 15 5.92 3.93 -5.75
CA ALA A 15 5.00 3.56 -6.83
C ALA A 15 5.28 4.31 -8.14
N ALA A 16 5.63 5.60 -8.06
CA ALA A 16 5.98 6.42 -9.22
C ALA A 16 7.21 5.87 -9.96
N TYR A 17 8.21 5.41 -9.19
CA TYR A 17 9.44 4.80 -9.73
C TYR A 17 9.34 3.28 -9.98
N LYS A 18 8.15 2.68 -9.83
CA LYS A 18 7.92 1.23 -10.02
C LYS A 18 8.81 0.35 -9.16
N VAL A 19 9.18 0.84 -7.98
CA VAL A 19 9.95 0.07 -7.00
C VAL A 19 9.12 -1.12 -6.53
N LYS A 20 9.78 -2.27 -6.33
CA LYS A 20 9.15 -3.44 -5.73
C LYS A 20 8.76 -3.10 -4.29
N THR A 21 7.46 -3.04 -4.02
CA THR A 21 6.93 -2.45 -2.78
C THR A 21 5.90 -3.35 -2.13
N ILE A 22 6.00 -3.55 -0.82
CA ILE A 22 4.96 -4.15 0.01
C ILE A 22 4.37 -3.02 0.86
N ALA A 23 3.08 -2.75 0.65
CA ALA A 23 2.33 -1.74 1.39
C ALA A 23 1.39 -2.41 2.39
N ILE A 24 1.55 -2.12 3.67
CA ILE A 24 0.73 -2.66 4.75
C ILE A 24 -0.37 -1.66 5.10
N PHE A 25 -1.61 -2.08 4.92
CA PHE A 25 -2.81 -1.30 5.23
C PHE A 25 -3.47 -1.85 6.49
N GLY A 26 -3.79 -0.93 7.40
CA GLY A 26 -4.61 -1.20 8.58
C GLY A 26 -6.06 -0.79 8.31
N PRO A 27 -6.60 0.21 9.03
CA PRO A 27 -8.00 0.65 8.86
C PRO A 27 -8.25 1.51 7.61
N THR A 28 -7.19 2.02 6.96
CA THR A 28 -7.33 2.87 5.78
C THR A 28 -7.75 2.06 4.56
N LYS A 29 -8.63 2.64 3.74
CA LYS A 29 -9.19 1.98 2.57
C LYS A 29 -8.20 1.94 1.42
N PHE A 30 -7.53 0.80 1.25
CA PHE A 30 -6.51 0.60 0.20
C PHE A 30 -7.05 0.77 -1.23
N THR A 31 -8.37 0.71 -1.46
CA THR A 31 -8.94 0.97 -2.80
C THR A 31 -8.87 2.45 -3.19
N GLU A 32 -8.64 3.35 -2.23
CA GLU A 32 -8.58 4.80 -2.46
C GLU A 32 -7.14 5.32 -2.49
N THR A 33 -6.29 4.88 -1.55
CA THR A 33 -4.96 5.48 -1.32
C THR A 33 -3.79 4.57 -1.67
N ASN A 34 -3.98 3.44 -2.36
CA ASN A 34 -2.86 2.54 -2.64
C ASN A 34 -1.74 3.14 -3.53
N GLN A 35 -0.66 2.36 -3.64
CA GLN A 35 0.45 2.51 -4.58
C GLN A 35 0.02 2.49 -6.06
N TRP A 36 -0.63 3.57 -6.49
CA TRP A 36 -1.30 3.70 -7.78
C TRP A 36 -0.43 3.25 -8.96
N ASN A 37 -1.00 2.34 -9.76
CA ASN A 37 -0.41 1.83 -10.99
C ASN A 37 1.02 1.26 -10.81
N ASN A 38 1.35 0.68 -9.67
CA ASN A 38 2.62 -0.02 -9.46
C ASN A 38 2.48 -1.53 -9.73
N PRO A 39 2.93 -2.05 -10.89
CA PRO A 39 2.82 -3.47 -11.22
C PRO A 39 3.69 -4.36 -10.31
N ASN A 40 4.69 -3.78 -9.65
CA ASN A 40 5.57 -4.46 -8.70
C ASN A 40 5.10 -4.31 -7.24
N GLY A 41 3.88 -3.80 -7.04
CA GLY A 41 3.30 -3.52 -5.74
C GLY A 41 2.47 -4.68 -5.21
N VAL A 42 2.66 -5.02 -3.93
CA VAL A 42 1.78 -5.92 -3.18
C VAL A 42 1.13 -5.15 -2.03
N ILE A 43 -0.18 -5.33 -1.86
CA ILE A 43 -0.95 -4.78 -0.73
C ILE A 43 -1.17 -5.90 0.27
N VAL A 44 -0.85 -5.65 1.54
CA VAL A 44 -1.12 -6.54 2.66
C VAL A 44 -2.13 -5.84 3.55
N THR A 45 -3.31 -6.44 3.68
CA THR A 45 -4.37 -5.93 4.55
C THR A 45 -5.09 -7.11 5.21
N LYS A 46 -5.75 -6.86 6.34
CA LYS A 46 -6.59 -7.83 7.02
C LYS A 46 -7.99 -7.26 7.16
N ASP A 47 -8.96 -8.00 6.66
CA ASP A 47 -10.37 -7.72 6.90
C ASP A 47 -10.72 -8.08 8.36
N LEU A 48 -11.15 -7.07 9.12
CA LEU A 48 -11.46 -7.17 10.54
C LEU A 48 -12.84 -6.57 10.77
N ASP A 49 -13.66 -7.18 11.62
CA ASP A 49 -15.03 -6.72 11.91
C ASP A 49 -15.09 -5.28 12.47
N CYS A 50 -14.02 -4.82 13.12
CA CYS A 50 -13.88 -3.48 13.66
C CYS A 50 -13.19 -2.48 12.73
N ALA A 51 -12.73 -2.93 11.56
CA ALA A 51 -12.14 -2.03 10.57
C ALA A 51 -13.24 -1.11 10.00
N PRO A 52 -12.94 0.19 9.76
CA PRO A 52 -13.87 1.05 9.06
C PRO A 52 -14.14 0.53 7.65
N VAL A 53 -15.40 0.60 7.22
CA VAL A 53 -15.85 0.27 5.85
C VAL A 53 -15.38 1.27 4.79
#